data_AF-X0ZWC6-F1
#
_entry.id   AF-X0ZWC6-F1
#
_cell.length_a   1.000
_cell.length_b   1.000
_cell.length_c   1.000
_cell.angle_alpha   90.00
_cell.angle_beta   90.00
_cell.angle_gamma   90.00
#
_symmetry.space_group_name_H-M   'P 1'
#
loop_
_entity.id
_entity.type
_entity.pdbx_description
1 polymer ?
#
loop_
_entity_poly.entity_id
_entity_poly.type
_entity_poly.pdbx_seq_one_letter_code
_entity_poly.pdbx_strand_id
1 'polypeptide(L)'
;FVFFAPGAPIDGIIGIKRNPVDIDYKGFIFVFLAISLLISTITGNDFSIASLKVKDNPAIKWKGRFLIISFNLFAIGAFGDGFIPLTPVTLIIFRTFMLISSTTYYIGFILPKWMRKLLSLE
;
A
#
# COMPACT_ATOMS: atom_id res chain seq x y z
N PHE A 1 20.58 -15.47 -15.32
CA PHE A 1 21.97 -15.64 -15.82
C PHE A 1 22.88 -14.45 -15.48
N VAL A 2 22.44 -13.18 -15.62
CA VAL A 2 23.28 -12.01 -15.29
C VAL A 2 23.55 -11.84 -13.78
N PHE A 3 22.64 -12.28 -12.90
CA PHE A 3 22.76 -12.15 -11.44
C PHE A 3 23.74 -13.10 -10.74
N PHE A 4 24.18 -14.17 -11.40
CA PHE A 4 25.04 -15.20 -10.81
C PHE A 4 26.47 -15.18 -11.39
N ALA A 5 26.79 -14.19 -12.22
CA ALA A 5 28.12 -14.05 -12.79
C ALA A 5 29.11 -13.53 -11.71
N PRO A 6 30.33 -14.07 -11.63
CA PRO A 6 31.36 -13.54 -10.75
C PRO A 6 31.62 -12.05 -11.05
N GLY A 7 31.53 -11.20 -10.02
CA GLY A 7 31.71 -9.74 -10.16
C GLY A 7 30.46 -8.97 -10.63
N ALA A 8 29.30 -9.63 -10.76
CA ALA A 8 28.04 -8.91 -10.99
C ALA A 8 27.77 -7.93 -9.83
N PRO A 9 27.35 -6.67 -10.10
CA PRO A 9 27.09 -5.67 -9.08
C PRO A 9 25.73 -5.94 -8.40
N ILE A 10 25.58 -7.12 -7.81
CA ILE A 10 24.34 -7.62 -7.18
C ILE A 10 23.87 -6.59 -6.14
N ASP A 11 24.80 -6.07 -5.33
CA ASP A 11 24.56 -5.06 -4.30
C ASP A 11 23.95 -3.74 -4.81
N GLY A 12 24.12 -3.43 -6.10
CA GLY A 12 23.54 -2.24 -6.74
C GLY A 12 22.16 -2.48 -7.37
N ILE A 13 21.75 -3.74 -7.49
CA ILE A 13 20.56 -4.13 -8.25
C ILE A 13 19.47 -4.74 -7.35
N ILE A 14 19.84 -5.36 -6.24
CA ILE A 14 18.91 -5.92 -5.26
C ILE A 14 18.85 -5.12 -3.95
N GLY A 15 17.78 -5.30 -3.19
CA GLY A 15 17.65 -4.70 -1.86
C GLY A 15 18.57 -5.39 -0.86
N ILE A 16 19.34 -4.61 -0.11
CA ILE A 16 20.24 -5.13 0.93
C ILE A 16 19.65 -4.79 2.29
N LYS A 17 19.59 -5.78 3.18
CA LYS A 17 19.16 -5.58 4.55
C LYS A 17 20.21 -4.77 5.30
N ARG A 18 19.91 -3.52 5.67
CA ARG A 18 20.81 -2.67 6.47
C ARG A 18 20.68 -2.92 7.97
N ASN A 19 19.46 -3.15 8.44
CA ASN A 19 19.14 -3.38 9.84
C ASN A 19 18.20 -4.60 9.98
N PRO A 20 18.07 -5.21 11.18
CA PRO A 20 17.19 -6.37 11.39
C PRO A 20 15.75 -6.19 10.92
N VAL A 21 15.31 -4.93 10.83
CA VAL A 21 13.94 -4.49 10.55
C VAL A 21 13.81 -3.61 9.31
N ASP A 22 14.91 -3.34 8.57
CA ASP A 22 14.89 -2.41 7.43
C ASP A 22 15.70 -2.91 6.23
N ILE A 23 15.20 -2.63 5.02
CA ILE A 23 15.74 -3.06 3.73
C ILE A 23 15.97 -1.83 2.86
N ASP A 24 17.21 -1.63 2.43
CA ASP A 24 17.60 -0.54 1.53
C ASP A 24 17.41 -1.02 0.08
N TYR A 25 16.33 -0.58 -0.56
CA TYR A 25 16.00 -0.92 -1.96
C TYR A 25 16.79 -0.03 -2.93
N LYS A 26 17.49 -0.65 -3.88
CA LYS A 26 18.31 0.06 -4.87
C LYS A 26 18.04 -0.40 -6.30
N GLY A 27 18.52 0.40 -7.24
CA GLY A 27 18.55 0.07 -8.66
C GLY A 27 17.16 -0.24 -9.23
N PHE A 28 17.06 -1.36 -9.93
CA PHE A 28 15.84 -1.77 -10.64
C PHE A 28 14.66 -2.00 -9.69
N ILE A 29 14.88 -2.61 -8.52
CA ILE A 29 13.81 -2.90 -7.57
C ILE A 29 13.15 -1.61 -7.09
N PHE A 30 13.94 -0.56 -6.83
CA PHE A 30 13.41 0.73 -6.41
C PHE A 30 12.47 1.34 -7.45
N VAL A 31 12.88 1.34 -8.73
CA VAL A 31 12.06 1.83 -9.84
C VAL A 31 10.78 0.99 -10.00
N PHE A 32 10.91 -0.34 -9.91
CA PHE A 32 9.77 -1.25 -9.98
C PHE A 32 8.76 -0.99 -8.85
N LEU A 33 9.23 -0.79 -7.62
CA LEU A 33 8.38 -0.47 -6.47
C LEU A 33 7.67 0.88 -6.66
N ALA A 34 8.37 1.90 -7.17
CA ALA A 34 7.79 3.21 -7.46
C ALA A 34 6.65 3.12 -8.49
N ILE A 35 6.88 2.41 -9.59
CA ILE A 35 5.88 2.20 -10.64
C ILE A 35 4.71 1.38 -10.09
N SER A 36 4.99 0.31 -9.35
CA SER A 36 3.96 -0.54 -8.74
C SER A 36 3.09 0.24 -7.77
N LEU A 37 3.69 1.14 -6.98
CA LEU A 37 2.98 2.03 -6.06
C LEU A 37 2.07 2.99 -6.81
N LEU A 38 2.56 3.64 -7.86
CA LEU A 38 1.78 4.55 -8.70
C LEU A 38 0.59 3.83 -9.35
N ILE A 39 0.85 2.71 -10.03
CA ILE A 39 -0.20 1.93 -10.70
C ILE A 39 -1.25 1.51 -9.69
N SER A 40 -0.84 0.86 -8.59
CA SER A 40 -1.77 0.36 -7.56
C SER A 40 -2.62 1.47 -6.96
N THR A 41 -2.02 2.65 -6.71
CA THR A 41 -2.74 3.79 -6.13
C THR A 41 -3.71 4.40 -7.14
N ILE A 42 -3.31 4.59 -8.40
CA ILE A 42 -4.16 5.17 -9.45
C ILE A 42 -5.33 4.23 -9.76
N THR A 43 -5.05 2.96 -10.08
CA THR A 43 -6.10 2.00 -10.43
C THR A 43 -7.00 1.69 -9.23
N GLY A 44 -6.43 1.63 -8.02
CA GLY A 44 -7.17 1.45 -6.79
C GLY A 44 -8.15 2.58 -6.51
N ASN A 45 -7.72 3.83 -6.67
CA ASN A 45 -8.60 4.98 -6.53
C ASN A 45 -9.67 5.01 -7.62
N ASP A 46 -9.33 4.71 -8.88
CA ASP A 46 -10.31 4.65 -9.98
C ASP A 46 -11.40 3.60 -9.70
N PHE A 47 -11.01 2.39 -9.30
CA PHE A 47 -11.93 1.33 -8.86
C PHE A 47 -12.84 1.79 -7.71
N SER A 48 -12.27 2.49 -6.75
CA SER A 48 -13.00 2.98 -5.58
C SER A 48 -13.99 4.08 -5.95
N ILE A 49 -13.61 5.00 -6.84
CA ILE A 49 -14.47 6.05 -7.38
C ILE A 49 -15.61 5.45 -8.22
N ALA A 50 -15.32 4.44 -9.03
CA ALA A 50 -16.34 3.70 -9.76
C ALA A 50 -17.37 3.07 -8.81
N SER A 51 -16.91 2.51 -7.68
CA SER A 51 -17.80 1.97 -6.64
C SER A 51 -18.72 3.03 -6.02
N LEU A 52 -18.26 4.28 -5.89
CA LEU A 52 -19.09 5.40 -5.39
C LEU A 52 -20.23 5.79 -6.35
N LYS A 53 -20.06 5.54 -7.65
CA LYS A 53 -21.02 5.91 -8.70
C LYS A 53 -22.21 4.94 -8.82
N VAL A 54 -22.16 3.78 -8.17
CA VAL A 54 -23.24 2.78 -8.17
C VAL A 54 -24.48 3.36 -7.49
N LYS A 55 -25.62 3.48 -8.18
CA LYS A 55 -26.78 4.26 -7.68
C LYS A 55 -27.56 3.55 -6.56
N ASP A 56 -27.71 2.23 -6.64
CA ASP A 56 -28.71 1.49 -5.84
C ASP A 56 -28.10 0.50 -4.84
N ASN A 57 -26.85 0.71 -4.43
CA ASN A 57 -26.21 -0.15 -3.42
C ASN A 57 -25.35 0.68 -2.44
N PRO A 58 -25.93 1.12 -1.31
CA PRO A 58 -25.22 1.91 -0.30
C PRO A 58 -24.01 1.18 0.28
N ALA A 59 -24.04 -0.15 0.37
CA ALA A 59 -22.91 -0.94 0.84
C ALA A 59 -21.70 -0.83 -0.12
N ILE A 60 -21.93 -0.87 -1.44
CA ILE A 60 -20.86 -0.68 -2.43
C ILE A 60 -20.27 0.73 -2.34
N LYS A 61 -21.10 1.76 -2.10
CA LYS A 61 -20.59 3.13 -1.88
C LYS A 61 -19.68 3.20 -0.65
N TRP A 62 -20.07 2.59 0.46
CA TRP A 62 -19.23 2.57 1.66
C TRP A 62 -17.93 1.81 1.46
N LYS A 63 -17.97 0.67 0.75
CA LYS A 63 -16.75 -0.03 0.30
C LYS A 63 -15.81 0.91 -0.45
N GLY A 64 -16.33 1.63 -1.44
CA GLY A 64 -15.56 2.62 -2.21
C GLY A 64 -14.90 3.69 -1.32
N ARG A 65 -15.62 4.23 -0.32
CA ARG A 65 -15.05 5.24 0.60
C ARG A 65 -13.88 4.69 1.40
N PHE A 66 -14.03 3.51 2.00
CA PHE A 66 -12.94 2.87 2.73
C PHE A 66 -11.77 2.54 1.80
N LEU A 67 -12.04 2.08 0.59
CA LEU A 67 -10.99 1.77 -0.37
C LEU A 67 -10.18 3.01 -0.76
N ILE A 68 -10.81 4.16 -1.03
CA ILE A 68 -10.09 5.43 -1.26
C ILE A 68 -9.15 5.71 -0.08
N ILE A 69 -9.66 5.68 1.16
CA ILE A 69 -8.84 5.95 2.35
C ILE A 69 -7.67 4.97 2.42
N SER A 70 -7.91 3.68 2.19
CA SER A 70 -6.87 2.65 2.25
C SER A 70 -5.78 2.81 1.19
N PHE A 71 -6.12 3.09 -0.08
CA PHE A 71 -5.15 3.31 -1.15
C PHE A 71 -4.29 4.54 -0.89
N ASN A 72 -4.87 5.62 -0.38
CA ASN A 72 -4.12 6.84 -0.08
C ASN A 72 -3.22 6.68 1.16
N LEU A 73 -3.70 6.02 2.22
CA LEU A 73 -2.86 5.69 3.38
C LEU A 73 -1.73 4.71 3.02
N PHE A 74 -2.02 3.74 2.13
CA PHE A 74 -1.01 2.85 1.59
C PHE A 74 0.04 3.63 0.82
N ALA A 75 -0.39 4.53 -0.08
CA ALA A 75 0.52 5.36 -0.86
C ALA A 75 1.47 6.18 0.02
N ILE A 76 0.92 6.87 1.03
CA ILE A 76 1.71 7.66 1.98
C ILE A 76 2.67 6.77 2.78
N GLY A 77 2.16 5.66 3.32
CA GLY A 77 2.95 4.73 4.13
C GLY A 77 4.08 4.06 3.34
N ALA A 78 3.78 3.52 2.16
CA ALA A 78 4.75 2.85 1.31
C ALA A 78 5.75 3.83 0.65
N PHE A 79 5.31 5.05 0.32
CA PHE A 79 6.23 6.09 -0.15
C PHE A 79 7.20 6.48 0.98
N GLY A 80 6.69 6.71 2.19
CA GLY A 80 7.53 7.02 3.34
C GLY A 80 8.51 5.89 3.70
N ASP A 81 8.02 4.65 3.77
CA ASP A 81 8.80 3.46 4.13
C ASP A 81 9.85 3.09 3.07
N GLY A 82 9.56 3.31 1.78
CA GLY A 82 10.43 2.90 0.68
C GLY A 82 11.40 3.97 0.17
N PHE A 83 11.07 5.26 0.29
CA PHE A 83 11.77 6.35 -0.40
C PHE A 83 12.47 7.34 0.53
N ILE A 84 12.14 7.33 1.83
CA ILE A 84 12.71 8.24 2.81
C ILE A 84 13.68 7.45 3.71
N PRO A 85 14.90 7.96 4.00
CA PRO A 85 15.79 7.33 4.96
C PRO A 85 15.12 7.16 6.32
N LEU A 86 15.00 5.92 6.78
CA LEU A 86 14.25 5.58 7.99
C LEU A 86 15.11 5.73 9.25
N THR A 87 14.56 6.46 10.20
CA THR A 87 14.92 6.41 11.62
C THR A 87 13.95 5.47 12.35
N PRO A 88 14.27 4.98 13.56
CA PRO A 88 13.34 4.13 14.32
C PRO A 88 11.94 4.76 14.50
N VAL A 89 11.87 6.09 14.68
CA VAL A 89 10.61 6.82 14.83
C VAL A 89 9.81 6.84 13.53
N THR A 90 10.46 7.19 12.41
CA THR A 90 9.77 7.27 11.10
C THR A 90 9.35 5.90 10.60
N LEU A 91 10.13 4.85 10.88
CA LEU A 91 9.75 3.46 10.64
C LEU A 91 8.43 3.12 11.35
N ILE A 92 8.30 3.40 12.65
CA ILE A 92 7.07 3.14 13.42
C ILE A 92 5.88 3.90 12.82
N ILE A 93 6.08 5.16 12.44
CA ILE A 93 5.05 6.00 11.83
C ILE A 93 4.54 5.37 10.53
N PHE A 94 5.42 5.09 9.56
CA PHE A 94 5.00 4.57 8.26
C PHE A 94 4.43 3.15 8.35
N ARG A 95 4.92 2.31 9.27
CA ARG A 95 4.31 1.00 9.58
C ARG A 95 2.90 1.14 10.14
N THR A 96 2.66 2.15 10.97
CA THR A 96 1.31 2.46 11.48
C THR A 96 0.39 2.89 10.35
N PHE A 97 0.84 3.74 9.42
CA PHE A 97 0.08 4.09 8.21
C PHE A 97 -0.29 2.84 7.39
N MET A 98 0.66 1.94 7.15
CA MET A 98 0.40 0.70 6.42
C MET A 98 -0.54 -0.26 7.17
N LEU A 99 -0.48 -0.33 8.50
CA LEU A 99 -1.38 -1.14 9.31
C LEU A 99 -2.82 -0.60 9.26
N ILE A 100 -2.99 0.71 9.40
CA ILE A 100 -4.30 1.37 9.28
C ILE A 100 -4.84 1.18 7.86
N SER A 101 -3.99 1.35 6.84
CA SER A 101 -4.36 1.09 5.45
C SER A 101 -4.84 -0.36 5.25
N SER A 102 -4.10 -1.36 5.72
CA SER A 102 -4.44 -2.78 5.60
C SER A 102 -5.77 -3.11 6.29
N THR A 103 -5.99 -2.55 7.48
CA THR A 103 -7.26 -2.68 8.21
C THR A 103 -8.40 -2.05 7.42
N THR A 104 -8.15 -0.90 6.80
CA THR A 104 -9.14 -0.19 5.98
C THR A 104 -9.43 -0.93 4.67
N TYR A 105 -8.42 -1.54 4.04
CA TYR A 105 -8.59 -2.43 2.88
C TYR A 105 -9.50 -3.60 3.22
N TYR A 106 -9.26 -4.27 4.36
CA TYR A 106 -10.12 -5.36 4.82
C TYR A 106 -11.58 -4.91 4.91
N ILE A 107 -11.83 -3.76 5.54
CA ILE A 107 -13.18 -3.18 5.65
C ILE A 107 -13.74 -2.81 4.27
N GLY A 108 -12.94 -2.20 3.39
CA GLY A 108 -13.35 -1.77 2.06
C GLY A 108 -13.65 -2.90 1.10
N PHE A 109 -12.89 -4.00 1.12
CA PHE A 109 -13.14 -5.15 0.25
C PHE A 109 -14.25 -6.05 0.78
N ILE A 110 -14.21 -6.40 2.07
CA ILE A 110 -15.11 -7.40 2.66
C ILE A 110 -16.40 -6.75 3.16
N LEU A 111 -16.29 -5.59 3.83
CA LEU A 111 -17.37 -4.93 4.58
C LEU A 111 -18.05 -5.90 5.54
N PRO A 112 -17.38 -6.26 6.66
CA PRO A 112 -17.86 -7.28 7.60
C PRO A 112 -19.19 -6.87 8.24
N LYS A 113 -19.97 -7.86 8.71
CA LYS A 113 -21.32 -7.66 9.26
C LYS A 113 -21.39 -6.59 10.35
N TRP A 114 -20.41 -6.55 11.25
CA TRP A 114 -20.35 -5.55 12.32
C TRP A 114 -20.27 -4.12 11.76
N MET A 115 -19.54 -3.92 10.66
CA MET A 115 -19.42 -2.63 10.00
C MET A 115 -20.71 -2.27 9.25
N ARG A 116 -21.37 -3.26 8.62
CA ARG A 116 -22.68 -3.04 7.98
C ARG A 116 -23.73 -2.56 8.98
N LYS A 117 -23.79 -3.21 10.15
CA LYS A 117 -24.66 -2.82 11.25
C LYS A 117 -24.32 -1.43 11.79
N LEU A 118 -23.03 -1.10 11.93
CA LEU A 118 -22.57 0.23 12.36
C LEU A 118 -22.99 1.34 11.39
N LEU A 119 -23.03 1.03 10.09
CA LEU A 119 -23.42 1.96 9.02
C LEU A 119 -24.92 1.92 8.69
N SER A 120 -25.73 1.20 9.49
CA SER A 120 -27.17 1.03 9.28
C SER A 120 -27.54 0.51 7.89
N LEU A 121 -26.72 -0.39 7.35
CA LEU A 121 -26.92 -1.03 6.04
C LEU A 121 -27.70 -2.34 6.14
N GLU A 122 -27.76 -2.92 7.36
CA GLU A 122 -28.45 -4.14 7.76
C GLU A 122 -28.96 -4.00 9.21
#